data_AF-A0A261VIQ8-F1
#
_entry.id   AF-A0A261VIQ8-F1
#
_cell.length_a   1.000
_cell.length_b   1.000
_cell.length_c   1.000
_cell.angle_alpha   90.00
_cell.angle_beta   90.00
_cell.angle_gamma   90.00
#
_symmetry.space_group_name_H-M   'P 1'
#
loop_
_entity.id
_entity.type
_entity.pdbx_description
1 polymer ?
#
loop_
_entity_poly.entity_id
_entity_poly.type
_entity_poly.pdbx_seq_one_letter_code
_entity_poly.pdbx_strand_id
1 'polypeptide(L)'
;MDSPDPELEYQVLVRFRPDAGESKPELPWTPVTDYSSSGAFSLPMDGSGVFDFHLNARRKSDQTQVLNKYLGQMDTVSDADLSNTTFYPSQYLKTYNVPTTYYLDMFQRKEQIKEIHTNKGLAAFIKRKFKPEVFPDSVRGLPRDLVLALHAMNSINAMYHYGNVVDSEGAGCVLLNEGDKKVESFAQFVDSYVACCIDYVMLLKYVLDQYGIKSELATIPNHVYLNVIVDGETYTLDPTVNMAFIGGIIDVLDRKGGYILTFPMVAETQGNRYESMPASNFRRKMIAWVGLAGSDQVGPGPVVMSEPAYPFIYGVPRQNAAAQ
;
A
#
# COMPACT_ATOMS: atom_id res chain seq x y z
N MET A 1 -14.06 5.75 -20.38
CA MET A 1 -12.75 5.48 -21.00
C MET A 1 -12.47 6.60 -21.97
N ASP A 2 -11.45 7.40 -21.70
CA ASP A 2 -10.92 8.30 -22.73
C ASP A 2 -10.28 7.46 -23.81
N SER A 3 -10.48 7.84 -25.07
CA SER A 3 -9.84 7.17 -26.21
C SER A 3 -8.31 7.24 -26.05
N PRO A 4 -7.55 6.18 -26.39
CA PRO A 4 -6.10 6.26 -26.46
C PRO A 4 -5.68 7.49 -27.28
N ASP A 5 -4.64 8.18 -26.80
CA ASP A 5 -4.18 9.44 -27.41
C ASP A 5 -3.88 9.19 -28.90
N PRO A 6 -4.60 9.85 -29.82
CA PRO A 6 -4.50 9.57 -31.25
C PRO A 6 -3.12 9.93 -31.80
N GLU A 7 -2.32 10.72 -31.09
CA GLU A 7 -0.96 11.10 -31.46
C GLU A 7 0.09 10.05 -31.10
N LEU A 8 -0.29 8.98 -30.38
CA LEU A 8 0.64 7.97 -29.91
C LEU A 8 0.49 6.63 -30.62
N GLU A 9 1.62 5.94 -30.73
CA GLU A 9 1.71 4.52 -31.06
C GLU A 9 2.39 3.77 -29.93
N TYR A 10 1.99 2.52 -29.75
CA TYR A 10 2.44 1.65 -28.69
C TYR A 10 3.08 0.40 -29.27
N GLN A 11 4.19 -0.03 -28.66
CA GLN A 11 4.87 -1.28 -28.95
C GLN A 11 5.00 -2.08 -27.67
N VAL A 12 4.61 -3.35 -27.71
CA VAL A 12 4.76 -4.28 -26.60
C VAL A 12 6.10 -4.99 -26.72
N LEU A 13 6.83 -5.06 -25.62
CA LEU A 13 8.06 -5.82 -25.47
C LEU A 13 7.85 -6.89 -24.42
N VAL A 14 8.48 -8.03 -24.64
CA VAL A 14 8.41 -9.19 -23.76
C VAL A 14 9.82 -9.64 -23.39
N ARG A 15 10.02 -10.04 -22.15
CA ARG A 15 11.16 -10.84 -21.69
C ARG A 15 10.62 -12.15 -21.13
N PHE A 16 11.23 -13.29 -21.47
CA PHE A 16 10.84 -14.60 -20.92
C PHE A 16 12.02 -15.20 -20.19
N ARG A 17 11.83 -15.60 -18.93
CA ARG A 17 12.85 -16.25 -18.09
C ARG A 17 12.39 -17.67 -17.75
N PRO A 18 12.98 -18.71 -18.34
CA PRO A 18 12.55 -20.09 -18.12
C PRO A 18 12.77 -20.56 -16.69
N ASP A 19 11.92 -21.48 -16.22
CA ASP A 19 12.16 -22.22 -14.97
C ASP A 19 13.36 -23.18 -15.11
N ALA A 20 13.94 -23.59 -13.99
CA ALA A 20 15.05 -24.53 -13.99
C ALA A 20 14.65 -25.87 -14.63
N GLY A 21 15.35 -26.27 -15.69
CA GLY A 21 15.08 -27.51 -16.43
C GLY A 21 14.15 -27.34 -17.65
N GLU A 22 13.64 -26.13 -17.90
CA GLU A 22 12.92 -25.82 -19.14
C GLU A 22 13.89 -25.74 -20.33
N SER A 23 13.43 -26.26 -21.47
CA SER A 23 14.20 -26.33 -22.72
C SER A 23 14.17 -25.02 -23.52
N LYS A 24 13.17 -24.19 -23.26
CA LYS A 24 12.99 -22.89 -23.93
C LYS A 24 14.05 -21.88 -23.46
N PRO A 25 14.76 -21.20 -24.38
CA PRO A 25 15.79 -20.24 -23.99
C PRO A 25 15.17 -18.98 -23.36
N GLU A 26 15.94 -18.31 -22.51
CA GLU A 26 15.60 -16.96 -22.05
C GLU A 26 15.47 -16.01 -23.24
N LEU A 27 14.35 -15.31 -23.32
CA LEU A 27 14.13 -14.25 -24.29
C LEU A 27 14.51 -12.91 -23.64
N PRO A 28 15.49 -12.15 -24.17
CA PRO A 28 15.72 -10.77 -23.73
C PRO A 28 14.53 -9.90 -24.12
N TRP A 29 14.51 -8.63 -23.69
CA TRP A 29 13.49 -7.66 -24.09
C TRP A 29 13.36 -7.59 -25.60
N THR A 30 12.29 -8.19 -26.10
CA THR A 30 12.03 -8.41 -27.52
C THR A 30 10.69 -7.80 -27.87
N PRO A 31 10.61 -6.90 -28.87
CA PRO A 31 9.33 -6.42 -29.36
C PRO A 31 8.48 -7.57 -29.89
N VAL A 32 7.24 -7.67 -29.42
CA VAL A 32 6.24 -8.65 -29.88
C VAL A 32 5.13 -8.02 -30.71
N THR A 33 5.13 -6.69 -30.80
CA THR A 33 4.30 -5.94 -31.76
C THR A 33 5.13 -4.90 -32.48
N ASP A 34 4.64 -4.50 -33.65
CA ASP A 34 4.98 -3.20 -34.20
C ASP A 34 4.32 -2.09 -33.39
N TYR A 35 4.79 -0.87 -33.59
CA TYR A 35 4.13 0.32 -33.07
C TYR A 35 2.75 0.48 -33.72
N SER A 36 1.70 0.52 -32.92
CA SER A 36 0.33 0.65 -33.39
C SER A 36 -0.52 1.47 -32.42
N SER A 37 -1.67 1.98 -32.89
CA SER A 37 -2.60 2.72 -32.03
C SER A 37 -3.50 1.83 -31.16
N SER A 38 -3.57 0.51 -31.43
CA SER A 38 -4.44 -0.41 -30.69
C SER A 38 -3.73 -1.15 -29.56
N GLY A 39 -2.39 -1.30 -29.62
CA GLY A 39 -1.58 -1.94 -28.58
C GLY A 39 -1.92 -3.41 -28.30
N ALA A 40 -2.80 -4.02 -29.09
CA ALA A 40 -3.25 -5.39 -28.89
C ALA A 40 -2.19 -6.39 -29.36
N PHE A 41 -1.97 -7.44 -28.58
CA PHE A 41 -1.01 -8.49 -28.92
C PHE A 41 -1.49 -9.85 -28.41
N SER A 42 -0.90 -10.91 -28.94
CA SER A 42 -1.11 -12.27 -28.45
C SER A 42 0.24 -12.96 -28.40
N LEU A 43 0.53 -13.62 -27.29
CA LEU A 43 1.78 -14.32 -27.08
C LEU A 43 1.47 -15.79 -26.79
N PRO A 44 2.08 -16.76 -27.50
CA PRO A 44 2.01 -18.15 -27.10
C PRO A 44 2.77 -18.35 -25.79
N MET A 45 2.05 -18.74 -24.75
CA MET A 45 2.57 -18.99 -23.41
C MET A 45 2.94 -20.47 -23.25
N ASP A 46 3.75 -21.00 -24.18
CA ASP A 46 4.27 -22.35 -24.10
C ASP A 46 5.57 -22.39 -23.27
N GLY A 47 5.64 -23.31 -22.31
CA GLY A 47 6.77 -23.47 -21.38
C GLY A 47 6.52 -22.88 -20.00
N SER A 48 7.26 -23.41 -19.00
CA SER A 48 7.22 -22.92 -17.61
C SER A 48 8.30 -21.87 -17.38
N GLY A 49 7.92 -20.69 -16.87
CA GLY A 49 8.82 -19.58 -16.60
C GLY A 49 8.08 -18.27 -16.35
N VAL A 50 8.82 -17.16 -16.27
CA VAL A 50 8.30 -15.82 -16.02
C VAL A 50 8.30 -14.99 -17.30
N PHE A 51 7.13 -14.48 -17.70
CA PHE A 51 7.00 -13.48 -18.76
C PHE A 51 6.88 -12.09 -18.15
N ASP A 52 7.80 -11.19 -18.51
CA ASP A 52 7.74 -9.78 -18.17
C ASP A 52 7.30 -8.99 -19.41
N PHE A 53 6.41 -8.01 -19.25
CA PHE A 53 5.88 -7.18 -20.34
C PHE A 53 6.28 -5.71 -20.15
N HIS A 54 6.54 -5.01 -21.24
CA HIS A 54 6.80 -3.57 -21.25
C HIS A 54 6.09 -2.92 -22.43
N LEU A 55 5.65 -1.67 -22.27
CA LEU A 55 4.99 -0.91 -23.33
C LEU A 55 5.82 0.32 -23.64
N ASN A 56 6.43 0.33 -24.82
CA ASN A 56 6.99 1.56 -25.38
C ASN A 56 5.86 2.39 -25.98
N ALA A 57 5.90 3.69 -25.78
CA ALA A 57 5.03 4.64 -26.46
C ALA A 57 5.88 5.66 -27.20
N ARG A 58 5.47 6.01 -28.41
CA ARG A 58 6.10 7.08 -29.18
C ARG A 58 5.04 7.95 -29.83
N ARG A 59 5.40 9.20 -30.11
CA ARG A 59 4.58 10.08 -30.94
C ARG A 59 4.63 9.62 -32.39
N LYS A 60 3.48 9.62 -33.07
CA LYS A 60 3.36 9.31 -34.50
C LYS A 60 4.17 10.25 -35.35
N SER A 61 4.12 11.54 -35.02
CA SER A 61 4.67 12.62 -35.83
C SER A 61 6.19 12.59 -35.97
N ASP A 62 6.90 12.35 -34.88
CA ASP A 62 8.36 12.48 -34.81
C ASP A 62 9.06 11.23 -34.27
N GLN A 63 8.29 10.19 -33.93
CA GLN A 63 8.79 8.91 -33.41
C GLN A 63 9.53 9.06 -32.07
N THR A 64 9.43 10.23 -31.44
CA THR A 64 10.03 10.49 -30.13
C THR A 64 9.36 9.59 -29.11
N GLN A 65 10.18 8.84 -28.38
CA GLN A 65 9.73 8.04 -27.25
C GLN A 65 9.13 8.97 -26.21
N VAL A 66 7.93 8.66 -25.74
CA VAL A 66 7.24 9.43 -24.70
C VAL A 66 6.85 8.51 -23.56
N LEU A 67 6.89 9.05 -22.35
CA LEU A 67 6.31 8.37 -21.21
C LEU A 67 4.80 8.29 -21.43
N ASN A 68 4.25 7.08 -21.48
CA ASN A 68 2.82 6.89 -21.66
C ASN A 68 2.05 7.45 -20.46
N LYS A 69 1.32 8.55 -20.65
CA LYS A 69 0.49 9.17 -19.58
C LYS A 69 -0.64 8.25 -19.07
N TYR A 70 -0.99 7.20 -19.82
CA TYR A 70 -1.97 6.17 -19.43
C TYR A 70 -1.34 4.94 -18.78
N LEU A 71 -0.07 5.01 -18.37
CA LEU A 71 0.51 4.08 -17.40
C LEU A 71 -0.38 4.04 -16.15
N GLY A 72 -1.29 3.06 -16.08
CA GLY A 72 -2.27 2.91 -15.01
C GLY A 72 -3.72 2.68 -15.45
N GLN A 73 -4.07 2.80 -16.75
CA GLN A 73 -5.37 2.38 -17.27
C GLN A 73 -5.21 1.13 -18.14
N MET A 74 -5.24 -0.03 -17.48
CA MET A 74 -5.43 -1.33 -18.11
C MET A 74 -6.78 -1.89 -17.65
N ASP A 75 -7.68 -2.16 -18.59
CA ASP A 75 -8.87 -2.97 -18.33
C ASP A 75 -8.49 -4.45 -18.51
N THR A 76 -8.53 -5.21 -17.42
CA THR A 76 -8.38 -6.67 -17.46
C THR A 76 -9.73 -7.33 -17.28
N VAL A 77 -10.08 -8.19 -18.24
CA VAL A 77 -11.33 -8.94 -18.29
C VAL A 77 -11.25 -10.30 -17.56
N SER A 78 -10.19 -10.53 -16.76
CA SER A 78 -10.06 -11.64 -15.82
C SER A 78 -9.04 -11.32 -14.70
N ASP A 79 -9.36 -11.69 -13.45
CA ASP A 79 -8.73 -11.15 -12.22
C ASP A 79 -7.31 -11.65 -11.89
N ALA A 80 -6.86 -12.76 -12.49
CA ALA A 80 -5.49 -13.23 -12.35
C ALA A 80 -4.51 -12.42 -13.23
N ASP A 81 -5.01 -11.77 -14.28
CA ASP A 81 -4.17 -11.20 -15.35
C ASP A 81 -3.67 -9.78 -15.05
N LEU A 82 -4.15 -9.13 -14.00
CA LEU A 82 -3.67 -7.80 -13.61
C LEU A 82 -2.58 -7.84 -12.51
N SER A 83 -2.32 -8.99 -11.89
CA SER A 83 -1.40 -9.07 -10.75
C SER A 83 0.10 -8.98 -11.10
N ASN A 84 0.48 -8.95 -12.39
CA ASN A 84 1.87 -9.12 -12.85
C ASN A 84 2.48 -7.97 -13.70
N THR A 85 1.78 -6.85 -13.92
CA THR A 85 2.22 -5.77 -14.84
C THR A 85 2.25 -4.42 -14.12
N THR A 86 3.34 -3.69 -13.83
CA THR A 86 4.82 -3.73 -13.93
C THR A 86 5.33 -2.57 -13.03
N PHE A 87 6.45 -2.57 -12.28
CA PHE A 87 7.86 -2.36 -12.69
C PHE A 87 8.87 -2.87 -11.63
N TYR A 88 8.41 -3.47 -10.54
CA TYR A 88 9.29 -3.98 -9.50
C TYR A 88 9.74 -5.41 -9.85
N PRO A 89 11.05 -5.76 -9.81
CA PRO A 89 11.48 -7.13 -10.09
C PRO A 89 10.73 -8.09 -9.15
N SER A 90 9.99 -9.05 -9.70
CA SER A 90 9.11 -9.96 -8.94
C SER A 90 9.80 -10.66 -7.76
N GLN A 91 11.11 -10.83 -7.82
CA GLN A 91 11.93 -11.37 -6.72
C GLN A 91 11.88 -10.53 -5.43
N TYR A 92 11.56 -9.25 -5.51
CA TYR A 92 11.46 -8.33 -4.38
C TYR A 92 10.01 -8.00 -4.01
N LEU A 93 9.02 -8.64 -4.63
CA LEU A 93 7.60 -8.49 -4.28
C LEU A 93 7.04 -9.85 -3.88
N LYS A 94 6.71 -10.02 -2.60
CA LYS A 94 6.10 -11.24 -2.07
C LYS A 94 4.65 -10.96 -1.70
N THR A 95 3.74 -11.61 -2.40
CA THR A 95 2.31 -11.51 -2.11
C THR A 95 1.92 -12.66 -1.18
N TYR A 96 1.28 -12.32 -0.06
CA TYR A 96 0.76 -13.30 0.87
C TYR A 96 -0.75 -13.21 0.93
N ASN A 97 -1.40 -14.38 0.99
CA ASN A 97 -2.81 -14.46 1.25
C ASN A 97 -3.01 -14.70 2.74
N VAL A 98 -3.52 -13.68 3.45
CA VAL A 98 -4.04 -13.85 4.81
C VAL A 98 -5.57 -13.84 4.74
N PRO A 99 -6.29 -14.65 5.54
CA PRO A 99 -7.74 -14.72 5.43
C PRO A 99 -8.38 -13.35 5.69
N THR A 100 -8.94 -12.70 4.67
CA THR A 100 -9.59 -11.38 4.83
C THR A 100 -10.76 -11.46 5.80
N THR A 101 -11.52 -12.55 5.77
CA THR A 101 -12.60 -12.87 6.71
C THR A 101 -12.14 -12.81 8.16
N TYR A 102 -10.91 -13.22 8.46
CA TYR A 102 -10.37 -13.14 9.82
C TYR A 102 -10.37 -11.69 10.35
N TYR A 103 -9.90 -10.75 9.53
CA TYR A 103 -9.80 -9.34 9.90
C TYR A 103 -11.15 -8.63 9.82
N LEU A 104 -12.01 -8.98 8.86
CA LEU A 104 -13.39 -8.46 8.80
C LEU A 104 -14.19 -8.87 10.04
N ASP A 105 -14.13 -10.14 10.43
CA ASP A 105 -14.90 -10.68 11.55
C ASP A 105 -14.49 -10.06 12.90
N MET A 106 -13.30 -9.46 13.00
CA MET A 106 -12.85 -8.72 14.18
C MET A 106 -13.69 -7.47 14.43
N PHE A 107 -14.24 -6.85 13.39
CA PHE A 107 -14.95 -5.57 13.51
C PHE A 107 -16.46 -5.67 13.27
N GLN A 108 -16.98 -6.82 12.87
CA GLN A 108 -18.42 -7.01 12.59
C GLN A 108 -19.30 -7.08 13.85
N ARG A 109 -18.75 -7.38 15.04
CA ARG A 109 -19.56 -7.58 16.26
C ARG A 109 -19.66 -6.29 17.06
N LYS A 110 -20.89 -5.82 17.32
CA LYS A 110 -21.16 -4.56 18.07
C LYS A 110 -20.48 -4.51 19.44
N GLU A 111 -20.37 -5.63 20.12
CA GLU A 111 -19.69 -5.73 21.42
C GLU A 111 -18.18 -5.52 21.30
N GLN A 112 -17.58 -5.94 20.18
CA GLN A 112 -16.15 -5.75 19.89
C GLN A 112 -15.85 -4.31 19.50
N ILE A 113 -16.77 -3.65 18.77
CA ILE A 113 -16.68 -2.22 18.42
C ILE A 113 -16.64 -1.36 19.70
N LYS A 114 -17.48 -1.65 20.70
CA LYS A 114 -17.45 -0.91 21.98
C LYS A 114 -16.12 -1.01 22.72
N GLU A 115 -15.41 -2.13 22.58
CA GLU A 115 -14.13 -2.32 23.25
C GLU A 115 -13.04 -1.41 22.64
N ILE A 116 -13.09 -1.19 21.34
CA ILE A 116 -12.10 -0.36 20.63
C ILE A 116 -12.38 1.14 20.74
N HIS A 117 -13.47 1.57 21.40
CA HIS A 117 -13.82 2.99 21.61
C HIS A 117 -12.93 3.72 22.62
N THR A 118 -11.99 3.01 23.25
CA THR A 118 -10.99 3.62 24.14
C THR A 118 -9.61 3.40 23.58
N ASN A 119 -8.73 4.37 23.82
CA ASN A 119 -7.34 4.32 23.36
C ASN A 119 -6.67 2.98 23.77
N LYS A 120 -6.75 2.60 25.05
CA LYS A 120 -6.19 1.33 25.53
C LYS A 120 -6.92 0.10 24.97
N GLY A 121 -8.22 0.23 24.71
CA GLY A 121 -9.07 -0.85 24.23
C GLY A 121 -8.71 -1.30 22.83
N LEU A 122 -8.44 -0.38 21.89
CA LEU A 122 -8.03 -0.75 20.52
C LEU A 122 -6.74 -1.57 20.49
N ALA A 123 -5.69 -1.08 21.15
CA ALA A 123 -4.42 -1.81 21.18
C ALA A 123 -4.60 -3.20 21.82
N ALA A 124 -5.21 -3.25 23.02
CA ALA A 124 -5.46 -4.50 23.73
C ALA A 124 -6.31 -5.49 22.91
N PHE A 125 -7.29 -4.99 22.17
CA PHE A 125 -8.10 -5.78 21.25
C PHE A 125 -7.26 -6.41 20.15
N ILE A 126 -6.47 -5.60 19.42
CA ILE A 126 -5.57 -6.09 18.35
C ILE A 126 -4.61 -7.16 18.91
N LYS A 127 -3.95 -6.90 20.04
CA LYS A 127 -3.04 -7.90 20.63
C LYS A 127 -3.74 -9.17 21.09
N ARG A 128 -4.96 -9.09 21.63
CA ARG A 128 -5.71 -10.30 22.03
C ARG A 128 -6.16 -11.11 20.81
N LYS A 129 -6.39 -10.45 19.68
CA LYS A 129 -6.69 -11.08 18.39
C LYS A 129 -5.42 -11.45 17.62
N PHE A 130 -4.22 -11.22 18.17
CA PHE A 130 -2.99 -11.61 17.50
C PHE A 130 -2.86 -13.14 17.48
N LYS A 131 -2.91 -13.69 16.27
CA LYS A 131 -2.75 -15.11 15.97
C LYS A 131 -1.66 -15.27 14.91
N PRO A 132 -0.40 -15.50 15.27
CA PRO A 132 0.68 -15.57 14.28
C PRO A 132 0.43 -16.64 13.20
N GLU A 133 -0.35 -17.68 13.50
CA GLU A 133 -0.77 -18.74 12.57
C GLU A 133 -1.61 -18.26 11.38
N VAL A 134 -2.15 -17.04 11.41
CA VAL A 134 -2.83 -16.46 10.23
C VAL A 134 -1.85 -16.07 9.14
N PHE A 135 -0.56 -15.97 9.46
CA PHE A 135 0.51 -15.67 8.53
C PHE A 135 1.21 -16.95 8.04
N PRO A 136 1.72 -16.96 6.80
CA PRO A 136 2.52 -18.07 6.30
C PRO A 136 3.87 -18.15 7.03
N ASP A 137 4.49 -19.33 7.00
CA ASP A 137 5.72 -19.65 7.75
C ASP A 137 6.86 -18.66 7.50
N SER A 138 7.00 -18.18 6.27
CA SER A 138 8.02 -17.19 5.90
C SER A 138 7.84 -15.84 6.61
N VAL A 139 6.61 -15.45 6.94
CA VAL A 139 6.31 -14.27 7.77
C VAL A 139 6.40 -14.62 9.25
N ARG A 140 5.99 -15.82 9.66
CA ARG A 140 6.11 -16.28 11.06
C ARG A 140 7.56 -16.42 11.53
N GLY A 141 8.49 -16.59 10.60
CA GLY A 141 9.93 -16.61 10.88
C GLY A 141 10.55 -15.23 11.14
N LEU A 142 9.81 -14.14 10.94
CA LEU A 142 10.25 -12.79 11.27
C LEU A 142 10.22 -12.53 12.79
N PRO A 143 10.93 -11.50 13.30
CA PRO A 143 10.85 -11.10 14.70
C PRO A 143 9.41 -10.96 15.19
N ARG A 144 9.12 -11.46 16.40
CA ARG A 144 7.75 -11.52 16.94
C ARG A 144 7.05 -10.17 16.95
N ASP A 145 7.78 -9.11 17.30
CA ASP A 145 7.24 -7.75 17.35
C ASP A 145 6.93 -7.22 15.95
N LEU A 146 7.69 -7.60 14.92
CA LEU A 146 7.37 -7.30 13.54
C LEU A 146 6.11 -8.05 13.09
N VAL A 147 5.95 -9.33 13.43
CA VAL A 147 4.74 -10.09 13.09
C VAL A 147 3.49 -9.49 13.78
N LEU A 148 3.63 -9.02 15.02
CA LEU A 148 2.58 -8.26 15.70
C LEU A 148 2.29 -6.93 14.99
N ALA A 149 3.32 -6.22 14.52
CA ALA A 149 3.13 -4.98 13.78
C ALA A 149 2.44 -5.19 12.42
N LEU A 150 2.78 -6.26 11.71
CA LEU A 150 2.08 -6.68 10.48
C LEU A 150 0.62 -7.04 10.77
N HIS A 151 0.34 -7.71 11.89
CA HIS A 151 -1.03 -7.99 12.32
C HIS A 151 -1.82 -6.72 12.62
N ALA A 152 -1.21 -5.76 13.32
CA ALA A 152 -1.83 -4.46 13.61
C ALA A 152 -2.10 -3.69 12.31
N MET A 153 -1.15 -3.67 11.37
CA MET A 153 -1.31 -3.05 10.05
C MET A 153 -2.50 -3.63 9.28
N ASN A 154 -2.60 -4.96 9.19
CA ASN A 154 -3.72 -5.63 8.53
C ASN A 154 -5.06 -5.37 9.23
N SER A 155 -5.05 -5.31 10.58
CA SER A 155 -6.26 -5.00 11.37
C SER A 155 -6.73 -3.57 11.13
N ILE A 156 -5.82 -2.60 11.07
CA ILE A 156 -6.15 -1.19 10.85
C ILE A 156 -6.57 -0.94 9.40
N ASN A 157 -5.96 -1.64 8.43
CA ASN A 157 -6.44 -1.63 7.05
C ASN A 157 -7.91 -2.08 6.95
N ALA A 158 -8.33 -3.02 7.80
CA ALA A 158 -9.70 -3.52 7.84
C ALA A 158 -10.71 -2.60 8.55
N MET A 159 -10.28 -1.50 9.17
CA MET A 159 -11.20 -0.62 9.92
C MET A 159 -11.91 0.40 9.05
N TYR A 160 -11.30 0.81 7.94
CA TYR A 160 -11.74 1.97 7.17
C TYR A 160 -11.74 1.69 5.68
N HIS A 161 -12.61 2.38 4.96
CA HIS A 161 -12.43 2.60 3.54
C HIS A 161 -11.44 3.74 3.29
N TYR A 162 -10.63 3.60 2.24
CA TYR A 162 -9.78 4.69 1.79
C TYR A 162 -10.56 5.60 0.85
N GLY A 163 -10.34 6.91 0.93
CA GLY A 163 -10.84 7.86 -0.06
C GLY A 163 -11.78 8.88 0.54
N ASN A 164 -12.88 9.16 -0.16
CA ASN A 164 -13.89 10.12 0.27
C ASN A 164 -15.30 9.68 -0.19
N VAL A 165 -16.33 9.79 0.66
CA VAL A 165 -17.75 9.43 0.40
C VAL A 165 -18.53 10.55 -0.31
N VAL A 166 -18.21 11.82 -0.06
CA VAL A 166 -18.99 12.99 -0.51
C VAL A 166 -18.39 13.67 -1.76
N ASP A 167 -17.08 13.85 -1.78
CA ASP A 167 -16.30 14.49 -2.84
C ASP A 167 -15.22 13.55 -3.35
N SER A 168 -15.42 12.98 -4.53
CA SER A 168 -14.47 12.04 -5.13
C SER A 168 -13.11 12.65 -5.48
N GLU A 169 -12.95 13.97 -5.45
CA GLU A 169 -11.67 14.63 -5.69
C GLU A 169 -11.00 15.13 -4.38
N GLY A 170 -11.72 15.07 -3.26
CA GLY A 170 -11.24 15.48 -1.94
C GLY A 170 -10.52 14.38 -1.16
N ALA A 171 -9.67 14.77 -0.21
CA ALA A 171 -9.07 13.85 0.76
C ALA A 171 -10.05 13.58 1.91
N GLY A 172 -10.66 12.39 1.98
CA GLY A 172 -11.56 12.01 3.07
C GLY A 172 -10.80 11.50 4.29
N CYS A 173 -10.04 12.39 4.94
CA CYS A 173 -9.42 12.06 6.22
C CYS A 173 -10.47 12.10 7.34
N VAL A 174 -10.36 11.21 8.33
CA VAL A 174 -11.22 11.19 9.53
C VAL A 174 -11.27 12.57 10.18
N LEU A 175 -10.10 13.21 10.32
CA LEU A 175 -9.97 14.52 10.95
C LEU A 175 -10.43 15.69 10.08
N LEU A 176 -10.48 15.51 8.77
CA LEU A 176 -10.96 16.55 7.83
C LEU A 176 -12.46 16.45 7.59
N ASN A 177 -13.05 15.29 7.92
CA ASN A 177 -14.45 14.89 7.88
C ASN A 177 -15.30 15.40 6.71
N GLU A 178 -16.03 14.47 6.11
CA GLU A 178 -17.01 14.80 5.08
C GLU A 178 -18.34 15.15 5.72
N GLY A 179 -18.65 16.46 5.80
CA GLY A 179 -19.96 16.94 6.26
C GLY A 179 -19.94 17.75 7.55
N ASP A 180 -18.95 18.62 7.72
CA ASP A 180 -18.90 19.71 8.72
C ASP A 180 -18.90 19.29 10.21
N LYS A 181 -18.83 17.99 10.53
CA LYS A 181 -18.74 17.53 11.92
C LYS A 181 -17.29 17.34 12.33
N LYS A 182 -16.83 18.03 13.36
CA LYS A 182 -15.50 17.78 13.90
C LYS A 182 -15.47 16.44 14.65
N VAL A 183 -14.38 15.68 14.52
CA VAL A 183 -14.14 14.51 15.38
C VAL A 183 -13.67 15.00 16.75
N GLU A 184 -14.45 14.73 17.79
CA GLU A 184 -14.27 15.24 19.15
C GLU A 184 -13.76 14.17 20.12
N SER A 185 -13.80 12.90 19.74
CA SER A 185 -13.39 11.78 20.60
C SER A 185 -12.73 10.66 19.81
N PHE A 186 -11.94 9.84 20.52
CA PHE A 186 -11.35 8.63 19.94
C PHE A 186 -12.42 7.65 19.45
N ALA A 187 -13.54 7.53 20.19
CA ALA A 187 -14.68 6.70 19.77
C ALA A 187 -15.22 7.13 18.40
N GLN A 188 -15.44 8.43 18.21
CA GLN A 188 -15.85 8.98 16.90
C GLN A 188 -14.80 8.76 15.81
N PHE A 189 -13.50 8.81 16.16
CA PHE A 189 -12.41 8.54 15.21
C PHE A 189 -12.41 7.08 14.73
N VAL A 190 -12.58 6.12 15.64
CA VAL A 190 -12.61 4.68 15.29
C VAL A 190 -13.92 4.25 14.66
N ASP A 191 -15.02 4.97 14.89
CA ASP A 191 -16.32 4.75 14.25
C ASP A 191 -16.42 5.38 12.85
N SER A 192 -15.40 6.11 12.39
CA SER A 192 -15.38 6.64 11.03
C SER A 192 -15.41 5.51 10.02
N TYR A 193 -16.14 5.69 8.92
CA TYR A 193 -16.17 4.74 7.81
C TYR A 193 -15.02 4.97 6.83
N VAL A 194 -14.45 6.18 6.80
CA VAL A 194 -13.44 6.60 5.84
C VAL A 194 -12.23 7.16 6.56
N ALA A 195 -11.05 6.86 6.01
CA ALA A 195 -9.77 7.34 6.48
C ALA A 195 -8.85 7.66 5.30
N CYS A 196 -7.88 8.53 5.53
CA CYS A 196 -6.78 8.78 4.60
C CYS A 196 -5.45 8.30 5.20
N CYS A 197 -4.35 8.38 4.43
CA CYS A 197 -3.08 7.74 4.79
C CYS A 197 -2.54 8.13 6.18
N ILE A 198 -2.72 9.38 6.61
CA ILE A 198 -2.29 9.81 7.95
C ILE A 198 -3.12 9.16 9.06
N ASP A 199 -4.43 8.95 8.88
CA ASP A 199 -5.28 8.35 9.89
C ASP A 199 -4.89 6.89 10.14
N TYR A 200 -4.68 6.12 9.05
CA TYR A 200 -4.20 4.73 9.11
C TYR A 200 -2.85 4.64 9.82
N VAL A 201 -1.89 5.49 9.43
CA VAL A 201 -0.52 5.47 9.98
C VAL A 201 -0.50 5.89 11.44
N MET A 202 -1.25 6.92 11.82
CA MET A 202 -1.30 7.40 13.21
C MET A 202 -1.94 6.38 14.14
N LEU A 203 -2.99 5.69 13.68
CA LEU A 203 -3.61 4.62 14.47
C LEU A 203 -2.66 3.42 14.63
N LEU A 204 -1.90 3.09 13.58
CA LEU A 204 -0.90 2.02 13.65
C LEU A 204 0.21 2.39 14.63
N LYS A 205 0.78 3.59 14.48
CA LYS A 205 1.78 4.11 15.41
C LYS A 205 1.29 4.05 16.85
N TYR A 206 0.07 4.52 17.09
CA TYR A 206 -0.53 4.50 18.42
C TYR A 206 -0.56 3.08 19.01
N VAL A 207 -1.01 2.09 18.25
CA VAL A 207 -1.06 0.68 18.69
C VAL A 207 0.33 0.13 18.99
N LEU A 208 1.33 0.41 18.14
CA LEU A 208 2.71 -0.05 18.34
C LEU A 208 3.37 0.61 19.55
N ASP A 209 3.12 1.90 19.77
CA ASP A 209 3.64 2.64 20.92
C ASP A 209 3.11 2.07 22.25
N GLN A 210 1.87 1.55 22.30
CA GLN A 210 1.35 0.84 23.49
C GLN A 210 2.10 -0.45 23.83
N TYR A 211 2.86 -1.00 22.88
CA TYR A 211 3.67 -2.20 23.06
C TYR A 211 5.16 -1.93 23.12
N GLY A 212 5.57 -0.66 23.17
CA GLY A 212 6.99 -0.28 23.23
C GLY A 212 7.75 -0.59 21.94
N ILE A 213 7.05 -0.83 20.83
CA ILE A 213 7.65 -1.04 19.52
C ILE A 213 8.02 0.33 18.96
N LYS A 214 9.31 0.57 18.77
CA LYS A 214 9.82 1.86 18.28
C LYS A 214 9.33 2.10 16.85
N SER A 215 8.81 3.30 16.61
CA SER A 215 8.31 3.69 15.30
C SER A 215 8.44 5.19 15.04
N GLU A 216 8.68 5.53 13.78
CA GLU A 216 8.82 6.91 13.29
C GLU A 216 8.05 7.09 11.98
N LEU A 217 7.58 8.31 11.71
CA LEU A 217 6.87 8.61 10.47
C LEU A 217 7.88 8.77 9.33
N ALA A 218 7.58 8.13 8.20
CA ALA A 218 8.28 8.32 6.94
C ALA A 218 7.32 8.93 5.92
N THR A 219 7.81 9.81 5.06
CA THR A 219 6.95 10.51 4.09
C THR A 219 7.56 10.54 2.71
N ILE A 220 6.69 10.44 1.71
CA ILE A 220 6.97 10.81 0.32
C ILE A 220 5.96 11.90 -0.08
N PRO A 221 6.11 12.55 -1.25
CA PRO A 221 5.10 13.50 -1.71
C PRO A 221 3.70 12.88 -1.69
N ASN A 222 2.79 13.51 -0.93
CA ASN A 222 1.38 13.14 -0.76
C ASN A 222 1.09 11.78 -0.09
N HIS A 223 2.06 11.15 0.57
CA HIS A 223 1.82 9.89 1.29
C HIS A 223 2.70 9.72 2.53
N VAL A 224 2.17 8.99 3.52
CA VAL A 224 2.80 8.77 4.82
C VAL A 224 2.87 7.28 5.10
N TYR A 225 3.96 6.85 5.72
CA TYR A 225 4.22 5.49 6.19
C TYR A 225 4.65 5.49 7.65
N LEU A 226 4.79 4.29 8.21
CA LEU A 226 5.39 4.07 9.50
C LEU A 226 6.67 3.23 9.37
N ASN A 227 7.83 3.82 9.65
CA ASN A 227 9.02 3.02 9.91
C ASN A 227 8.92 2.42 11.32
N VAL A 228 9.23 1.14 11.43
CA VAL A 228 9.22 0.35 12.66
C VAL A 228 10.61 -0.23 12.85
N ILE A 229 11.15 -0.10 14.05
CA ILE A 229 12.50 -0.55 14.38
C ILE A 229 12.38 -1.76 15.30
N VAL A 230 12.76 -2.94 14.80
CA VAL A 230 12.73 -4.21 15.53
C VAL A 230 14.09 -4.88 15.41
N ASP A 231 14.67 -5.27 16.54
CA ASP A 231 15.99 -5.92 16.61
C ASP A 231 17.13 -5.15 15.91
N GLY A 232 17.02 -3.82 15.85
CA GLY A 232 18.00 -2.93 15.19
C GLY A 232 17.77 -2.72 13.70
N GLU A 233 16.84 -3.47 13.11
CA GLU A 233 16.47 -3.38 11.69
C GLU A 233 15.26 -2.47 11.50
N THR A 234 15.22 -1.77 10.36
CA THR A 234 14.11 -0.90 9.98
C THR A 234 13.17 -1.63 9.03
N TYR A 235 11.86 -1.46 9.24
CA TYR A 235 10.80 -1.98 8.39
C TYR A 235 9.82 -0.85 8.12
N THR A 236 9.41 -0.62 6.88
CA THR A 236 8.37 0.40 6.61
C THR A 236 7.02 -0.29 6.46
N LEU A 237 6.01 0.15 7.18
CA LEU A 237 4.65 -0.37 7.14
C LEU A 237 3.72 0.67 6.53
N ASP A 238 2.88 0.21 5.60
CA ASP A 238 1.87 0.99 4.93
C ASP A 238 0.48 0.38 5.22
N PRO A 239 -0.20 0.83 6.27
CA PRO A 239 -1.55 0.36 6.59
C PRO A 239 -2.62 0.84 5.59
N THR A 240 -2.32 1.84 4.75
CA THR A 240 -3.28 2.37 3.76
C THR A 240 -3.46 1.38 2.62
N VAL A 241 -2.35 0.92 2.05
CA VAL A 241 -2.34 -0.06 0.96
C VAL A 241 -1.91 -1.45 1.41
N ASN A 242 -1.94 -1.73 2.71
CA ASN A 242 -1.61 -3.01 3.35
C ASN A 242 -0.32 -3.66 2.78
N MET A 243 0.77 -2.89 2.79
CA MET A 243 2.10 -3.28 2.32
C MET A 243 3.15 -3.13 3.42
N ALA A 244 4.19 -3.96 3.39
CA ALA A 244 5.35 -3.80 4.26
C ALA A 244 6.66 -3.89 3.45
N PHE A 245 7.63 -3.04 3.77
CA PHE A 245 8.94 -2.97 3.14
C PHE A 245 9.97 -3.51 4.12
N ILE A 246 10.45 -4.73 3.84
CA ILE A 246 11.45 -5.41 4.65
C ILE A 246 12.83 -4.83 4.32
N GLY A 247 13.59 -4.46 5.35
CA GLY A 247 14.77 -3.59 5.25
C GLY A 247 14.43 -2.09 5.24
N GLY A 248 13.14 -1.74 5.21
CA GLY A 248 12.68 -0.37 5.12
C GLY A 248 12.59 0.12 3.67
N ILE A 249 11.86 1.21 3.47
CA ILE A 249 11.58 1.75 2.13
C ILE A 249 12.85 2.20 1.41
N ILE A 250 13.85 2.73 2.14
CA ILE A 250 15.13 3.13 1.57
C ILE A 250 15.88 1.94 0.97
N ASP A 251 15.98 0.83 1.72
CA ASP A 251 16.70 -0.35 1.23
C ASP A 251 15.98 -1.02 0.06
N VAL A 252 14.64 -0.93 0.03
CA VAL A 252 13.82 -1.35 -1.11
C VAL A 252 14.09 -0.47 -2.34
N LEU A 253 14.16 0.86 -2.19
CA LEU A 253 14.45 1.79 -3.29
C LEU A 253 15.89 1.62 -3.81
N ASP A 254 16.85 1.50 -2.90
CA ASP A 254 18.27 1.32 -3.21
C ASP A 254 18.62 -0.12 -3.64
N ARG A 255 17.66 -1.04 -3.59
CA ARG A 255 17.82 -2.48 -3.93
C ARG A 255 18.89 -3.18 -3.07
N LYS A 256 19.04 -2.78 -1.82
CA LYS A 256 20.02 -3.32 -0.85
C LYS A 256 19.50 -4.55 -0.11
N GLY A 257 18.87 -5.48 -0.84
CA GLY A 257 18.32 -6.72 -0.27
C GLY A 257 16.95 -6.57 0.41
N GLY A 258 16.35 -5.38 0.36
CA GLY A 258 14.98 -5.17 0.79
C GLY A 258 13.96 -5.83 -0.14
N TYR A 259 12.79 -6.15 0.39
CA TYR A 259 11.67 -6.68 -0.39
C TYR A 259 10.33 -6.24 0.19
N ILE A 260 9.30 -6.24 -0.64
CA ILE A 260 7.96 -5.78 -0.35
C ILE A 260 7.08 -6.99 -0.04
N LEU A 261 6.33 -6.92 1.04
CA LEU A 261 5.22 -7.79 1.34
C LEU A 261 3.92 -7.09 0.95
N THR A 262 3.05 -7.81 0.25
CA THR A 262 1.67 -7.37 0.03
C THR A 262 0.72 -8.36 0.69
N PHE A 263 -0.33 -7.83 1.31
CA PHE A 263 -1.42 -8.61 1.91
C PHE A 263 -2.73 -8.27 1.19
N PRO A 264 -3.81 -9.04 1.31
CA PRO A 264 -5.09 -8.67 0.71
C PRO A 264 -5.60 -7.33 1.28
N MET A 265 -6.21 -6.49 0.44
CA MET A 265 -6.82 -5.23 0.87
C MET A 265 -8.15 -5.52 1.55
N VAL A 266 -8.16 -5.55 2.89
CA VAL A 266 -9.39 -5.89 3.63
C VAL A 266 -10.42 -4.75 3.50
N ALA A 267 -9.96 -3.49 3.44
CA ALA A 267 -10.78 -2.31 3.18
C ALA A 267 -11.66 -2.43 1.91
N GLU A 268 -11.13 -3.04 0.84
CA GLU A 268 -11.85 -3.17 -0.44
C GLU A 268 -12.98 -4.21 -0.36
N THR A 269 -12.77 -5.27 0.44
CA THR A 269 -13.76 -6.34 0.59
C THR A 269 -15.04 -5.91 1.32
N GLN A 270 -15.02 -4.76 2.01
CA GLN A 270 -16.19 -4.19 2.69
C GLN A 270 -17.16 -3.50 1.71
N GLY A 271 -16.69 -3.15 0.50
CA GLY A 271 -17.48 -2.49 -0.54
C GLY A 271 -17.91 -1.07 -0.16
N ASN A 272 -17.25 -0.04 -0.71
CA ASN A 272 -17.74 1.34 -0.60
C ASN A 272 -18.48 1.72 -1.89
N ARG A 273 -19.65 2.34 -1.77
CA ARG A 273 -20.46 2.84 -2.89
C ARG A 273 -19.79 4.03 -3.61
N TYR A 274 -18.82 4.69 -2.96
CA TYR A 274 -18.19 5.93 -3.41
C TYR A 274 -16.66 5.84 -3.29
N GLU A 275 -16.03 4.84 -3.91
CA GLU A 275 -14.57 4.76 -3.98
C GLU A 275 -14.02 5.89 -4.86
N SER A 276 -13.62 7.00 -4.25
CA SER A 276 -12.96 8.13 -4.95
C SER A 276 -11.64 7.73 -5.61
N MET A 277 -10.95 6.74 -5.04
CA MET A 277 -9.89 5.97 -5.69
C MET A 277 -9.86 4.57 -5.07
N PRO A 278 -10.12 3.49 -5.84
CA PRO A 278 -9.97 2.13 -5.34
C PRO A 278 -8.58 1.98 -4.72
N ALA A 279 -8.52 1.52 -3.47
CA ALA A 279 -7.27 1.48 -2.73
C ALA A 279 -6.23 0.55 -3.39
N SER A 280 -6.68 -0.40 -4.22
CA SER A 280 -5.90 -1.20 -5.18
C SER A 280 -5.24 -0.37 -6.27
N ASN A 281 -5.91 0.64 -6.83
CA ASN A 281 -5.30 1.57 -7.78
C ASN A 281 -4.20 2.37 -7.11
N PHE A 282 -4.43 2.81 -5.86
CA PHE A 282 -3.38 3.48 -5.10
C PHE A 282 -2.19 2.55 -4.84
N ARG A 283 -2.44 1.32 -4.39
CA ARG A 283 -1.40 0.29 -4.22
C ARG A 283 -0.58 0.08 -5.49
N ARG A 284 -1.22 -0.02 -6.65
CA ARG A 284 -0.53 -0.19 -7.95
C ARG A 284 0.37 1.00 -8.26
N LYS A 285 -0.12 2.23 -8.07
CA LYS A 285 0.67 3.46 -8.20
C LYS A 285 1.87 3.46 -7.24
N MET A 286 1.66 2.99 -6.01
CA MET A 286 2.74 2.87 -5.01
C MET A 286 3.81 1.88 -5.43
N ILE A 287 3.44 0.68 -5.88
CA ILE A 287 4.40 -0.33 -6.37
C ILE A 287 5.16 0.19 -7.60
N ALA A 288 4.46 0.86 -8.53
CA ALA A 288 5.09 1.47 -9.69
C ALA A 288 6.08 2.58 -9.29
N TRP A 289 5.69 3.47 -8.37
CA TRP A 289 6.57 4.52 -7.84
C TRP A 289 7.83 3.94 -7.20
N VAL A 290 7.70 2.89 -6.37
CA VAL A 290 8.85 2.22 -5.75
C VAL A 290 9.82 1.63 -6.78
N GLY A 291 9.33 1.20 -7.96
CA GLY A 291 10.19 0.75 -9.05
C GLY A 291 10.98 1.84 -9.77
N LEU A 292 10.58 3.10 -9.61
CA LEU A 292 11.11 4.26 -10.34
C LEU A 292 11.81 5.28 -9.45
N ALA A 293 11.49 5.33 -8.16
CA ALA A 293 11.96 6.34 -7.23
C ALA A 293 13.39 6.09 -6.72
N GLY A 294 14.06 7.17 -6.34
CA GLY A 294 15.32 7.15 -5.60
C GLY A 294 15.10 7.39 -4.10
N SER A 295 16.07 6.97 -3.27
CA SER A 295 16.03 7.17 -1.81
C SER A 295 16.03 8.64 -1.38
N ASP A 296 16.49 9.54 -2.24
CA ASP A 296 16.44 11.00 -2.05
C ASP A 296 15.02 11.58 -2.01
N GLN A 297 14.02 10.82 -2.44
CA GLN A 297 12.61 11.23 -2.41
C GLN A 297 11.90 10.89 -1.10
N VAL A 298 12.57 10.16 -0.19
CA VAL A 298 12.03 9.80 1.12
C VAL A 298 12.58 10.75 2.16
N GLY A 299 11.69 11.49 2.80
CA GLY A 299 12.05 12.41 3.88
C GLY A 299 11.77 11.83 5.27
N PRO A 300 12.56 12.20 6.30
CA PRO A 300 12.06 12.13 7.67
C PRO A 300 10.85 13.06 7.75
N GLY A 301 9.71 12.58 8.23
CA GLY A 301 8.51 13.40 8.25
C GLY A 301 8.38 14.25 9.51
N PRO A 302 8.53 15.58 9.47
CA PRO A 302 7.57 16.44 10.15
C PRO A 302 6.37 16.56 9.22
N VAL A 303 5.18 16.21 9.72
CA VAL A 303 3.96 16.61 9.01
C VAL A 303 3.87 18.12 9.15
N VAL A 304 4.42 18.88 8.21
CA VAL A 304 4.03 20.28 8.02
C VAL A 304 2.66 20.23 7.35
N MET A 305 1.65 19.82 8.14
CA MET A 305 0.32 20.33 7.86
C MET A 305 0.47 21.83 8.06
N SER A 306 0.28 22.62 7.02
CA SER A 306 -0.17 23.99 7.23
C SER A 306 -1.34 23.90 8.22
N GLU A 307 -1.14 24.44 9.41
CA GLU A 307 -1.96 24.32 10.62
C GLU A 307 -3.49 24.14 10.38
N PRO A 308 -4.17 23.35 11.22
CA PRO A 308 -4.36 23.75 12.61
C PRO A 308 -3.72 22.81 13.62
N ALA A 309 -3.18 23.40 14.68
CA ALA A 309 -2.70 22.73 15.87
C ALA A 309 -3.76 21.77 16.45
N TYR A 310 -3.41 20.50 16.67
CA TYR A 310 -4.27 19.50 17.34
C TYR A 310 -3.68 19.06 18.68
N PRO A 311 -3.84 19.84 19.77
CA PRO A 311 -3.29 19.48 21.07
C PRO A 311 -4.10 18.47 21.89
N PHE A 312 -5.21 17.89 21.38
CA PHE A 312 -6.19 17.21 22.24
C PHE A 312 -6.45 15.71 22.03
N ILE A 313 -6.03 15.07 20.94
CA ILE A 313 -6.44 13.67 20.67
C ILE A 313 -5.38 12.63 21.10
N TYR A 314 -4.11 13.01 21.11
CA TYR A 314 -3.01 12.12 21.47
C TYR A 314 -2.44 12.56 22.81
N GLY A 315 -2.97 12.03 23.92
CA GLY A 315 -2.60 12.35 25.30
C GLY A 315 -1.14 12.07 25.68
N VAL A 316 -0.18 12.63 24.94
CA VAL A 316 1.20 12.83 25.35
C VAL A 316 1.15 13.99 26.34
N PRO A 317 1.42 13.79 27.63
CA PRO A 317 1.58 14.90 28.53
C PRO A 317 2.75 15.73 27.98
N ARG A 318 2.52 17.01 27.66
CA ARG A 318 3.62 17.96 27.62
C ARG A 318 4.27 17.89 28.99
N GLN A 319 5.44 17.25 29.08
CA GLN A 319 6.33 17.52 30.20
C GLN A 319 6.69 18.99 30.07
N ASN A 320 5.99 19.82 30.85
CA ASN A 320 6.44 21.16 31.13
C ASN A 320 7.81 21.01 31.79
N ALA A 321 8.86 21.24 31.01
CA ALA A 321 10.16 21.57 31.56
C ALA A 321 10.03 22.94 32.24
N ALA A 322 9.54 22.90 33.48
CA ALA A 322 9.65 23.99 34.44
C ALA A 322 10.61 23.50 35.52
N ALA A 323 11.88 23.93 35.43
CA ALA A 323 12.95 23.95 36.44
C ALA A 323 14.26 24.16 35.65
N GLN A 324 15.12 25.15 35.86
CA GLN A 324 15.36 26.15 36.90
C GLN A 324 15.92 27.42 36.24
#